data_AF-A0A945P1K8-F1
#
_entry.id   AF-A0A945P1K8-F1
#
_cell.length_a   1.000
_cell.length_b   1.000
_cell.length_c   1.000
_cell.angle_alpha   90.00
_cell.angle_beta   90.00
_cell.angle_gamma   90.00
#
_symmetry.space_group_name_H-M   'P 1'
#
loop_
_entity.id
_entity.type
_entity.pdbx_description
1 polymer ?
#
loop_
_entity_poly.entity_id
_entity_poly.type
_entity_poly.pdbx_seq_one_letter_code
_entity_poly.pdbx_strand_id
1 'polypeptide(L)'
;MGAFAPAFGMVGTLIGLIQMLSDLSDVSSVGPKMAIALITTFYGAVIANLFFIPMTVKLKRRSASEGLEMQLILEGLAFIRKGVNPRFMQDVLENYLDTYHGKTEKKGDDKGKKPAKGKK
;
A
#
# COMPACT_ATOMS: atom_id res chain seq x y z
N MET A 1 7.34 -0.55 -4.33
CA MET A 1 7.27 0.07 -5.67
C MET A 1 6.39 1.32 -5.72
N GLY A 2 5.15 1.33 -5.23
CA GLY A 2 4.28 2.53 -5.27
C GLY A 2 4.84 3.80 -4.60
N ALA A 3 5.66 3.67 -3.56
CA ALA A 3 6.33 4.81 -2.92
C ALA A 3 7.49 5.40 -3.72
N PHE A 4 8.05 4.63 -4.67
CA PHE A 4 9.19 5.08 -5.49
C PHE A 4 8.73 5.73 -6.80
N ALA A 5 7.51 5.45 -7.27
CA ALA A 5 6.96 6.05 -8.49
C ALA A 5 6.89 7.60 -8.47
N PRO A 6 6.54 8.27 -7.36
CA PRO A 6 6.64 9.74 -7.26
C PRO A 6 8.09 10.23 -7.24
N ALA A 7 9.02 9.44 -6.69
CA ALA A 7 10.44 9.79 -6.67
C ALA A 7 11.03 9.83 -8.10
N PHE A 8 10.64 8.90 -8.97
CA PHE A 8 10.99 8.97 -10.40
C PHE A 8 10.40 10.20 -11.10
N GLY A 9 9.19 10.63 -10.73
CA GLY A 9 8.59 11.87 -11.23
C GLY A 9 9.33 13.14 -10.81
N MET A 10 9.96 13.14 -9.62
CA MET A 10 10.83 14.24 -9.17
C MET A 10 12.21 14.21 -9.84
N VAL A 11 12.72 13.05 -10.25
CA VAL A 11 13.95 12.99 -11.07
C VAL A 11 13.71 13.63 -12.45
N GLY A 12 12.52 13.43 -13.03
CA GLY A 12 12.14 14.07 -14.30
C GLY A 12 12.11 15.60 -14.25
N THR A 13 11.72 16.20 -13.12
CA THR A 13 11.77 17.66 -12.97
C THR A 13 13.20 18.18 -12.89
N LEU A 14 14.08 17.46 -12.20
CA LEU A 14 15.51 17.80 -12.14
C LEU A 14 16.13 17.77 -13.54
N ILE A 15 15.84 16.75 -14.36
CA ILE A 15 16.33 16.65 -15.74
C ILE A 15 15.80 17.82 -16.60
N GLY A 16 14.51 18.16 -16.46
CA GLY A 16 13.90 19.28 -17.19
C GLY A 16 14.49 20.64 -16.80
N LEU A 17 14.75 20.85 -15.50
CA LEU A 17 15.41 22.06 -15.01
C LEU A 17 16.86 22.16 -15.52
N ILE A 18 17.61 21.05 -15.56
CA ILE A 18 18.97 21.03 -16.13
C ILE A 18 18.94 21.44 -17.62
N GLN A 19 18.00 20.92 -18.41
CA GLN A 19 17.86 21.28 -19.82
C GLN A 19 17.42 22.73 -20.07
N MET A 20 16.71 23.35 -19.12
CA MET A 20 16.39 24.78 -19.17
C MET A 20 17.59 25.67 -18.86
N LEU A 21 18.30 25.34 -17.78
CA LEU A 21 19.49 26.08 -17.34
C LEU A 21 20.63 26.00 -18.36
N SER A 22 20.71 24.90 -19.12
CA SER A 22 21.74 24.69 -20.13
C SER A 22 21.56 25.53 -21.40
N ASP A 23 20.40 26.17 -21.60
CA ASP A 23 20.00 26.76 -22.90
C ASP A 23 19.19 28.06 -22.69
N LEU A 24 19.65 28.90 -21.77
CA LEU A 24 18.92 30.10 -21.33
C LEU A 24 18.87 31.22 -22.39
N SER A 25 19.64 31.07 -23.48
CA SER A 25 19.73 32.04 -24.56
C SER A 25 18.49 32.12 -25.45
N ASP A 26 17.66 31.07 -25.51
CA ASP A 26 16.40 31.07 -26.27
C ASP A 26 15.20 30.76 -25.36
N VAL A 27 14.53 31.83 -24.94
CA VAL A 27 13.32 31.79 -24.10
C VAL A 27 12.16 31.05 -24.78
N SER A 28 12.15 30.98 -26.11
CA SER A 28 11.12 30.26 -26.88
C SER A 28 11.16 28.75 -26.61
N SER A 29 12.35 28.21 -26.30
CA SER A 29 12.57 26.78 -26.01
C SER A 29 12.22 26.37 -24.57
N VAL A 30 12.01 27.34 -23.67
CA VAL A 30 11.76 27.11 -22.24
C VAL A 30 10.38 26.50 -22.00
N GLY A 31 9.34 27.00 -22.67
CA GLY A 31 7.97 26.50 -22.53
C GLY A 31 7.83 24.99 -22.79
N PRO A 32 8.32 24.47 -23.94
CA PRO A 32 8.28 23.04 -24.25
C PRO A 32 9.06 22.19 -23.25
N LYS A 33 10.27 22.62 -22.83
CA LYS A 33 11.08 21.92 -21.83
C LYS A 33 10.39 21.87 -20.46
N MET A 34 9.63 22.91 -20.10
CA MET A 34 8.84 22.96 -18.86
C MET A 34 7.67 21.98 -18.89
N ALA A 35 6.96 21.92 -20.02
CA ALA A 35 5.81 21.06 -20.18
C ALA A 35 6.19 19.58 -19.98
N ILE A 36 7.32 19.14 -20.54
CA ILE A 36 7.80 17.76 -20.40
C ILE A 36 8.13 17.44 -18.93
N ALA A 37 8.76 18.37 -18.21
CA ALA A 37 9.07 18.22 -16.79
C ALA A 37 7.80 18.03 -15.95
N LEU A 38 6.79 18.88 -16.17
CA LEU A 38 5.51 18.83 -15.44
C LEU A 38 4.68 17.59 -15.77
N ILE A 39 4.64 17.19 -17.04
CA ILE A 39 3.94 15.97 -17.49
C ILE A 39 4.57 14.73 -16.86
N THR A 40 5.89 14.68 -16.74
CA THR A 40 6.60 13.56 -16.10
C THR A 40 6.24 13.42 -14.61
N THR A 41 6.10 14.54 -13.89
CA THR A 41 5.63 14.53 -12.49
C THR A 41 4.16 14.11 -12.39
N PHE A 42 3.31 14.59 -13.29
CA PHE A 42 1.91 14.20 -13.35
C PHE A 42 1.76 12.69 -13.56
N TYR A 43 2.46 12.12 -14.54
CA TYR A 43 2.43 10.67 -14.78
C TYR A 43 2.96 9.86 -13.59
N GLY A 44 4.06 10.28 -12.96
CA GLY A 44 4.58 9.63 -11.76
C GLY A 44 3.57 9.63 -10.61
N ALA A 45 2.91 10.76 -10.35
CA ALA A 45 1.93 10.89 -9.28
C ALA A 45 0.63 10.11 -9.56
N VAL A 46 0.12 10.13 -10.80
CA VAL A 46 -1.08 9.40 -11.20
C VAL A 46 -0.85 7.90 -11.10
N ILE A 47 0.26 7.40 -11.65
CA ILE A 47 0.56 5.97 -11.65
C ILE A 47 0.78 5.46 -10.21
N ALA A 48 1.48 6.23 -9.37
CA ALA A 48 1.68 5.90 -7.97
C ALA A 48 0.36 5.77 -7.20
N ASN A 49 -0.46 6.83 -7.24
CA ASN A 49 -1.63 6.94 -6.39
C ASN A 49 -2.83 6.14 -6.90
N LEU A 50 -3.01 6.03 -8.22
CA LEU A 50 -4.18 5.39 -8.81
C LEU A 50 -3.99 3.88 -9.02
N PHE A 51 -2.77 3.41 -9.30
CA PHE A 51 -2.53 2.01 -9.63
C PHE A 51 -1.74 1.28 -8.54
N PHE A 52 -0.58 1.79 -8.15
CA PHE A 52 0.31 1.05 -7.24
C PHE A 52 -0.19 1.01 -5.78
N ILE A 53 -0.76 2.11 -5.26
CA ILE A 53 -1.31 2.12 -3.90
C ILE A 53 -2.46 1.11 -3.72
N PRO A 54 -3.53 1.11 -4.54
CA PRO A 54 -4.61 0.14 -4.36
C PRO A 54 -4.16 -1.29 -4.64
N MET A 55 -3.23 -1.50 -5.59
CA MET A 55 -2.67 -2.83 -5.87
C MET A 55 -1.86 -3.38 -4.69
N THR A 56 -1.02 -2.56 -4.06
CA THR A 56 -0.24 -2.98 -2.88
C THR A 56 -1.13 -3.30 -1.67
N VAL A 57 -2.24 -2.56 -1.47
CA VAL A 57 -3.22 -2.88 -0.42
C VAL A 57 -3.88 -4.24 -0.66
N LYS A 58 -4.32 -4.52 -1.90
CA LYS A 58 -4.92 -5.81 -2.25
C LYS A 58 -3.95 -6.98 -2.08
N LEU A 59 -2.70 -6.83 -2.53
CA LEU A 59 -1.66 -7.84 -2.38
C LEU A 59 -1.29 -8.09 -0.92
N LYS A 60 -1.13 -7.03 -0.11
CA LYS A 60 -0.87 -7.18 1.34
C LYS A 60 -2.02 -7.90 2.04
N ARG A 61 -3.26 -7.61 1.69
CA ARG A 61 -4.42 -8.32 2.25
C ARG A 61 -4.38 -9.81 1.91
N ARG A 62 -4.10 -10.17 0.65
CA ARG A 62 -4.02 -11.57 0.24
C ARG A 62 -2.85 -12.29 0.91
N SER A 63 -1.68 -11.65 0.96
CA SER A 63 -0.49 -12.20 1.64
C SER A 63 -0.70 -12.36 3.14
N ALA A 64 -1.46 -11.47 3.79
CA ALA A 64 -1.81 -11.62 5.21
C ALA A 64 -2.74 -12.83 5.44
N SER A 65 -3.71 -13.08 4.55
CA SER A 65 -4.55 -14.28 4.64
C SER A 65 -3.73 -15.56 4.47
N GLU A 66 -2.88 -15.61 3.46
CA GLU A 66 -2.01 -16.77 3.20
C GLU A 66 -1.02 -17.02 4.36
N GLY A 67 -0.45 -15.95 4.92
CA GLY A 67 0.42 -16.05 6.10
C GLY A 67 -0.30 -16.61 7.32
N LEU A 68 -1.57 -16.23 7.54
CA LEU A 68 -2.37 -16.79 8.62
C LEU A 68 -2.69 -18.26 8.40
N GLU A 69 -3.11 -18.65 7.20
CA GLU A 69 -3.40 -20.06 6.86
C GLU A 69 -2.20 -20.95 7.14
N MET A 70 -1.01 -20.50 6.73
CA MET A 70 0.23 -21.25 6.97
C MET A 70 0.60 -21.30 8.46
N GLN A 71 0.36 -20.22 9.21
CA GLN A 71 0.56 -20.19 10.67
C GLN A 71 -0.41 -21.15 11.39
N LEU A 72 -1.66 -21.22 10.94
CA LEU A 72 -2.69 -22.10 11.50
C LEU A 72 -2.32 -23.59 11.31
N ILE A 73 -1.81 -23.94 10.12
CA ILE A 73 -1.33 -25.29 9.82
C ILE A 73 -0.14 -25.67 10.71
N LEU A 74 0.82 -24.75 10.90
CA LEU A 74 1.99 -24.99 11.75
C LEU A 74 1.61 -25.20 13.22
N GLU A 75 0.71 -24.38 13.75
CA GLU A 75 0.26 -24.51 15.14
C GLU A 75 -0.57 -25.79 15.33
N GLY A 76 -1.44 -26.12 14.37
CA GLY A 76 -2.17 -27.39 14.36
C GLY A 76 -1.23 -28.60 14.38
N LEU A 77 -0.19 -28.60 13.55
CA LEU A 77 0.84 -29.65 13.54
C LEU A 77 1.60 -29.72 14.87
N ALA A 78 1.93 -28.57 15.46
CA ALA A 78 2.58 -28.50 16.76
C ALA A 78 1.72 -29.08 17.89
N PHE A 79 0.40 -28.84 17.87
CA PHE A 79 -0.54 -29.43 18.83
C PHE A 79 -0.71 -30.94 18.65
N ILE A 80 -0.71 -31.44 17.42
CA ILE A 80 -0.70 -32.88 17.13
C ILE A 80 0.57 -33.52 17.73
N ARG A 81 1.74 -32.91 17.51
CA ARG A 81 3.01 -33.41 18.08
C ARG A 81 2.99 -33.41 19.61
N LYS A 82 2.38 -32.41 20.24
CA LYS A 82 2.27 -32.29 21.70
C LYS A 82 1.20 -33.22 22.31
N GLY A 83 0.39 -33.90 21.48
CA GLY A 83 -0.65 -34.81 21.97
C GLY A 83 -1.79 -34.09 22.70
N VAL A 84 -2.12 -32.87 22.28
CA VAL A 84 -3.18 -32.07 22.92
C VAL A 84 -4.56 -32.64 22.54
N ASN A 85 -5.52 -32.59 23.48
CA ASN A 85 -6.89 -33.06 23.24
C ASN A 85 -7.51 -32.36 21.99
N PRO A 86 -8.02 -33.11 20.99
CA PRO A 86 -8.51 -32.54 19.72
C PRO A 86 -9.60 -31.48 19.90
N ARG A 87 -10.41 -31.59 20.95
CA ARG A 87 -11.46 -30.62 21.29
C ARG A 87 -10.87 -29.24 21.62
N PHE A 88 -9.85 -29.22 22.48
CA PHE A 88 -9.16 -27.99 22.87
C PHE A 88 -8.37 -27.40 21.69
N MET A 89 -7.80 -28.26 20.84
CA MET A 89 -7.13 -27.82 19.61
C MET A 89 -8.09 -27.08 18.67
N GLN A 90 -9.30 -27.61 18.47
CA GLN A 90 -10.34 -26.97 17.67
C GLN A 90 -10.73 -25.61 18.24
N ASP A 91 -11.01 -25.52 19.54
CA ASP A 91 -11.41 -24.27 20.19
C ASP A 91 -10.37 -23.15 20.00
N VAL A 92 -9.07 -23.49 20.10
CA VAL A 92 -7.98 -22.52 19.90
C VAL A 92 -7.89 -22.09 18.43
N LEU A 93 -7.91 -23.05 17.50
CA LEU A 93 -7.84 -22.77 16.05
C LEU A 93 -9.04 -21.95 15.56
N GLU A 94 -10.24 -22.22 16.07
CA GLU A 94 -11.47 -21.48 15.76
C GLU A 94 -11.39 -20.03 16.27
N ASN A 95 -10.84 -19.82 17.48
CA ASN A 95 -10.61 -18.47 18.01
C ASN A 95 -9.63 -17.65 17.15
N TYR A 96 -8.60 -18.30 16.59
CA TYR A 96 -7.67 -17.65 15.65
C TYR A 96 -8.38 -17.22 14.36
N LEU A 97 -9.31 -18.04 13.87
CA LEU A 97 -10.12 -17.75 12.68
C LEU A 97 -11.09 -16.59 12.93
N ASP A 98 -11.80 -16.59 14.06
CA ASP A 98 -12.73 -15.54 14.47
C ASP A 98 -12.03 -14.20 14.69
N THR A 99 -10.85 -14.21 15.32
CA THR A 99 -10.03 -13.01 15.50
C THR A 99 -9.58 -12.41 14.16
N TYR A 100 -9.42 -13.23 13.12
CA TYR A 100 -9.09 -12.78 11.78
C TYR A 100 -10.31 -12.28 11.00
N HIS A 101 -11.41 -13.02 11.01
CA HIS A 101 -12.66 -12.62 10.36
C HIS A 101 -13.25 -11.34 10.98
N GLY A 102 -13.22 -11.21 12.31
CA GLY A 102 -13.62 -9.99 13.03
C GLY A 102 -12.74 -8.77 12.73
N LYS A 103 -11.49 -8.97 12.29
CA LYS A 103 -10.61 -7.89 11.79
C LYS A 103 -10.88 -7.54 10.33
N THR A 104 -11.39 -8.47 9.51
CA THR A 104 -11.74 -8.19 8.11
C THR A 104 -12.99 -7.32 7.96
N GLU A 105 -13.97 -7.42 8.87
CA GLU A 105 -15.15 -6.53 8.83
C GLU A 105 -14.84 -5.11 9.33
N LYS A 106 -14.06 -4.96 10.42
CA LYS A 106 -13.79 -3.62 10.99
C LYS A 106 -12.91 -2.71 10.14
N LYS A 107 -12.15 -3.24 9.17
CA LYS A 107 -11.22 -2.44 8.35
C LYS A 107 -11.87 -1.86 7.08
N GLY A 108 -13.10 -2.26 6.75
CA GLY A 108 -13.88 -1.75 5.62
C GLY A 108 -14.65 -0.46 5.92
N ASP A 109 -14.96 -0.19 7.20
CA ASP A 109 -15.92 0.85 7.60
C ASP A 109 -15.26 2.15 8.14
N ASP A 110 -13.94 2.14 8.39
CA ASP A 110 -13.21 3.30 8.93
C ASP A 110 -12.55 4.18 7.84
N LYS A 111 -13.28 4.45 6.76
CA LYS A 111 -12.95 5.52 5.79
C LYS A 111 -14.09 6.53 5.62
N GLY A 112 -14.99 6.63 6.60
CA GLY A 112 -16.19 7.47 6.53
C GLY A 112 -16.41 8.49 7.66
N LYS A 113 -15.67 8.45 8.78
CA LYS A 113 -15.89 9.40 9.89
C LYS A 113 -14.70 10.33 10.10
N LYS A 114 -14.74 11.49 9.43
CA LYS A 114 -13.96 12.67 9.83
C LYS A 114 -14.26 13.00 11.30
N PRO A 115 -13.25 13.44 12.09
CA PRO A 115 -13.46 13.86 13.46
C PRO A 115 -14.05 15.28 13.46
N ALA A 116 -15.19 15.47 14.13
CA ALA A 116 -15.73 16.80 14.41
C ALA A 116 -16.00 16.94 15.92
N LYS A 117 -15.16 17.77 16.53
CA LYS A 117 -15.16 18.33 17.90
C LYS A 117 -16.53 18.67 18.49
N GLY A 118 -16.56 18.64 19.82
CA GLY A 118 -17.39 19.52 20.66
C GLY A 118 -17.68 18.90 22.03
N LYS A 119 -16.76 19.00 23.01
CA LYS A 119 -16.94 19.88 24.19
C LYS A 119 -18.38 20.39 24.37
N LYS A 120 -19.10 19.83 25.33
CA LYS A 120 -19.71 20.54 26.46
C LYS A 120 -20.06 19.52 27.54
#